data_AF-A0A1W9X7A8-F1
#
_entry.id   AF-A0A1W9X7A8-F1
#
_cell.length_a   1.000
_cell.length_b   1.000
_cell.length_c   1.000
_cell.angle_alpha   90.00
_cell.angle_beta   90.00
_cell.angle_gamma   90.00
#
_symmetry.space_group_name_H-M   'P 1'
#
loop_
_entity.id
_entity.type
_entity.pdbx_description
1 polymer ?
#
loop_
_entity_poly.entity_id
_entity_poly.type
_entity_poly.pdbx_seq_one_letter_code
_entity_poly.pdbx_strand_id
1 'polypeptide(L)'
;MSQLIQVTAVVVNYTPNAMHDNFDEGHFEYYDATDIQIVAPKAFSGLELSIYHTDKVHQDSLWRTIGQWINFNIDKDDLVSSMTLFDGAVSNLCAHVRTKFAEQLVEES
;
A
#
# COMPACT_ATOMS: atom_id res chain seq x y z
N MET A 1 -18.10 -8.72 11.82
CA MET A 1 -18.36 -8.64 10.37
C MET A 1 -17.27 -7.79 9.81
N SER A 2 -16.48 -8.35 8.90
CA SER A 2 -15.33 -7.69 8.33
C SER A 2 -15.81 -6.61 7.34
N GLN A 3 -15.24 -5.40 7.39
CA GLN A 3 -15.74 -4.24 6.62
C GLN A 3 -14.70 -3.83 5.60
N LEU A 4 -14.90 -4.21 4.34
CA LEU A 4 -14.05 -3.78 3.25
C LEU A 4 -14.19 -2.26 3.01
N ILE A 5 -13.07 -1.55 3.01
CA ILE A 5 -13.01 -0.12 2.68
C ILE A 5 -12.01 0.14 1.57
N GLN A 6 -12.22 1.22 0.82
CA GLN A 6 -11.26 1.71 -0.14
C GLN A 6 -10.29 2.68 0.54
N VAL A 7 -9.00 2.51 0.26
CA VAL A 7 -7.89 3.30 0.78
C VAL A 7 -7.13 3.89 -0.39
N THR A 8 -6.73 5.15 -0.23
CA THR A 8 -5.71 5.79 -1.06
C THR A 8 -4.45 5.91 -0.22
N ALA A 9 -3.32 5.47 -0.77
CA ALA A 9 -2.03 5.55 -0.11
C ALA A 9 -0.93 5.99 -1.08
N VAL A 10 0.22 6.37 -0.53
CA VAL A 10 1.45 6.65 -1.27
C VAL A 10 2.49 5.62 -0.90
N VAL A 11 3.13 5.02 -1.89
CA VAL A 11 4.29 4.16 -1.66
C VAL A 11 5.45 5.01 -1.18
N VAL A 12 5.94 4.78 0.03
CA VAL A 12 7.04 5.55 0.62
C VAL A 12 8.37 4.85 0.47
N ASN A 13 8.38 3.52 0.48
CA ASN A 13 9.59 2.73 0.36
C ASN A 13 9.28 1.30 -0.13
N TYR A 14 10.30 0.63 -0.68
CA TYR A 14 10.25 -0.79 -1.03
C TYR A 14 11.56 -1.45 -0.63
N THR A 15 11.47 -2.47 0.21
CA THR A 15 12.60 -3.19 0.78
C THR A 15 12.57 -4.64 0.29
N PRO A 16 13.48 -5.05 -0.60
CA PRO A 16 13.57 -6.45 -0.99
C PRO A 16 14.08 -7.30 0.17
N ASN A 17 13.60 -8.55 0.29
CA ASN A 17 13.98 -9.48 1.37
C ASN A 17 13.84 -8.86 2.78
N ALA A 18 12.74 -8.15 3.04
CA ALA A 18 12.52 -7.42 4.29
C ALA A 18 12.22 -8.34 5.49
N MET A 19 11.61 -9.49 5.24
CA MET A 19 11.32 -10.50 6.26
C MET A 19 11.91 -11.84 5.83
N HIS A 20 12.56 -12.51 6.79
CA HIS A 20 13.02 -13.88 6.64
C HIS A 20 12.22 -14.74 7.61
N ASP A 21 11.42 -15.65 7.10
CA ASP A 21 10.72 -16.63 7.92
C ASP A 21 11.45 -17.98 7.86
N ASN A 22 11.62 -18.59 9.04
CA ASN A 22 12.32 -19.86 9.22
C ASN A 22 11.28 -20.92 9.53
N PHE A 23 11.00 -21.80 8.58
CA PHE A 23 10.11 -22.92 8.81
C PHE A 23 10.87 -24.08 9.47
N ASP A 24 10.18 -24.82 10.34
CA ASP A 24 10.75 -25.92 11.14
C ASP A 24 11.37 -27.04 10.28
N GLU A 25 11.00 -27.13 9.00
CA GLU A 25 11.54 -28.08 8.03
C GLU A 25 12.87 -27.64 7.38
N GLY A 26 13.44 -26.51 7.80
CA GLY A 26 14.71 -25.97 7.26
C GLY A 26 14.54 -25.19 5.95
N HIS A 27 13.31 -24.87 5.58
CA HIS A 27 12.99 -23.96 4.48
C HIS A 27 12.99 -22.51 4.97
N PHE A 28 13.50 -21.62 4.11
CA PHE A 28 13.53 -20.18 4.35
C PHE A 28 12.70 -19.50 3.28
N GLU A 29 11.77 -18.63 3.68
CA GLU A 29 11.11 -17.72 2.75
C GLU A 29 11.53 -16.28 3.02
N TYR A 30 11.73 -15.57 1.91
CA TYR A 30 12.09 -14.17 1.90
C TYR A 30 10.91 -13.40 1.34
N TYR A 31 10.38 -12.47 2.12
CA TYR A 31 9.29 -11.60 1.68
C TYR A 31 9.82 -10.20 1.43
N ASP A 32 9.51 -9.66 0.25
CA ASP A 32 9.70 -8.24 0.00
C ASP A 32 8.67 -7.44 0.81
N ALA A 33 8.97 -6.19 1.15
CA ALA A 33 8.02 -5.30 1.80
C ALA A 33 7.84 -4.00 1.01
N THR A 34 6.61 -3.52 0.93
CA THR A 34 6.29 -2.15 0.51
C THR A 34 5.75 -1.38 1.70
N ASP A 35 6.41 -0.28 2.01
CA ASP A 35 5.92 0.67 3.00
C ASP A 35 5.03 1.69 2.29
N ILE A 36 3.85 1.92 2.86
CA ILE A 36 2.87 2.88 2.36
C ILE A 36 2.44 3.84 3.46
N GLN A 37 2.10 5.06 3.08
CA GLN A 37 1.42 6.03 3.94
C GLN A 37 0.01 6.28 3.42
N ILE A 38 -0.99 6.03 4.26
CA ILE A 38 -2.40 6.26 3.92
C ILE A 38 -2.67 7.76 3.84
N VAL A 39 -3.31 8.20 2.76
CA VAL A 39 -3.75 9.59 2.58
C VAL A 39 -5.26 9.72 2.71
N ALA A 40 -6.03 8.69 2.34
CA ALA A 40 -7.48 8.62 2.49
C ALA A 40 -7.95 7.20 2.83
N PRO A 41 -9.04 7.03 3.60
CA PRO A 41 -9.92 8.09 4.13
C PRO A 41 -9.31 8.83 5.32
N LYS A 42 -9.84 10.03 5.62
CA LYS A 42 -9.30 10.94 6.66
C LYS A 42 -9.08 10.28 8.02
N ALA A 43 -9.92 9.30 8.38
CA ALA A 43 -9.83 8.57 9.64
C ALA A 43 -8.49 7.82 9.83
N PHE A 44 -7.83 7.44 8.74
CA PHE A 44 -6.56 6.70 8.74
C PHE A 44 -5.42 7.48 8.08
N SER A 45 -5.64 8.76 7.76
CA SER A 45 -4.64 9.58 7.08
C SER A 45 -3.39 9.75 7.94
N GLY A 46 -2.22 9.58 7.33
CA GLY A 46 -0.92 9.57 8.00
C GLY A 46 -0.52 8.23 8.60
N LEU A 47 -1.39 7.21 8.62
CA LEU A 47 -1.04 5.87 9.06
C LEU A 47 -0.03 5.25 8.09
N GLU A 48 1.06 4.72 8.63
CA GLU A 48 2.08 3.98 7.88
C GLU A 48 1.88 2.49 8.07
N LEU A 49 1.95 1.73 6.98
CA LEU A 49 1.80 0.28 6.95
C LEU A 49 2.88 -0.33 6.08
N SER A 50 3.37 -1.51 6.48
CA SER A 50 4.23 -2.35 5.67
C SER A 50 3.44 -3.53 5.14
N ILE A 51 3.40 -3.70 3.82
CA ILE A 51 2.76 -4.82 3.13
C ILE A 51 3.86 -5.77 2.66
N TYR A 52 3.83 -6.99 3.17
CA TYR A 52 4.74 -8.07 2.78
C TYR A 52 4.19 -8.83 1.59
N HIS A 53 5.04 -9.13 0.62
CA HIS A 53 4.66 -9.80 -0.61
C HIS A 53 5.08 -11.26 -0.54
N THR A 54 4.09 -12.14 -0.71
CA THR A 54 4.31 -13.60 -0.70
C THR A 54 5.07 -14.06 -1.93
N ASP A 55 4.83 -13.41 -3.06
CA ASP A 55 5.54 -13.63 -4.32
C ASP A 55 6.53 -12.50 -4.62
N LYS A 56 7.49 -12.80 -5.49
CA LYS A 56 8.43 -11.81 -6.00
C LYS A 56 7.70 -10.70 -6.75
N VAL A 57 7.87 -9.46 -6.31
CA VAL A 57 7.22 -8.32 -6.94
C VAL A 57 7.92 -7.90 -8.24
N HIS A 58 7.18 -7.93 -9.35
CA HIS A 58 7.65 -7.45 -10.65
C HIS A 58 8.18 -6.02 -10.59
N GLN A 59 9.26 -5.72 -11.33
CA GLN A 59 9.94 -4.42 -11.29
C GLN A 59 9.03 -3.24 -11.64
N ASP A 60 8.10 -3.43 -12.56
CA ASP A 60 7.15 -2.40 -13.02
C ASP A 60 5.87 -2.34 -12.16
N SER A 61 5.82 -3.08 -11.04
CA SER A 61 4.67 -3.09 -10.15
C SER A 61 4.49 -1.74 -9.45
N LEU A 62 3.22 -1.37 -9.22
CA LEU A 62 2.85 -0.21 -8.42
C LEU A 62 3.45 -0.29 -7.00
N TRP A 63 3.55 -1.49 -6.44
CA TRP A 63 4.15 -1.75 -5.12
C TRP A 63 5.62 -1.34 -5.01
N ARG A 64 6.34 -1.23 -6.13
CA ARG A 64 7.77 -0.87 -6.15
C ARG A 64 8.03 0.58 -6.51
N THR A 65 7.01 1.29 -6.97
CA THR A 65 7.19 2.63 -7.51
C THR A 65 7.09 3.66 -6.38
N ILE A 66 8.23 4.04 -5.80
CA ILE A 66 8.29 5.03 -4.71
C ILE A 66 7.65 6.35 -5.17
N GLY A 67 6.77 6.91 -4.33
CA GLY A 67 5.98 8.10 -4.61
C GLY A 67 4.69 7.84 -5.40
N GLN A 68 4.45 6.61 -5.83
CA GLN A 68 3.21 6.25 -6.53
C GLN A 68 2.02 6.34 -5.58
N TRP A 69 0.99 7.04 -6.04
CA TRP A 69 -0.31 7.03 -5.38
C TRP A 69 -1.08 5.81 -5.85
N ILE A 70 -1.57 5.01 -4.91
CA ILE A 70 -2.30 3.78 -5.18
C ILE A 70 -3.66 3.83 -4.52
N ASN A 71 -4.63 3.19 -5.16
CA ASN A 71 -5.94 2.91 -4.60
C ASN A 71 -6.09 1.41 -4.47
N PHE A 72 -6.65 0.97 -3.34
CA PHE A 72 -6.95 -0.44 -3.11
C PHE A 72 -8.07 -0.62 -2.09
N ASN A 73 -8.61 -1.82 -2.01
CA ASN A 73 -9.56 -2.22 -0.99
C ASN A 73 -8.87 -3.13 0.03
N ILE A 74 -9.20 -2.96 1.31
CA ILE A 74 -8.68 -3.76 2.43
C ILE A 74 -9.76 -3.88 3.50
N ASP A 75 -9.68 -4.91 4.35
CA ASP A 75 -10.52 -4.93 5.53
C ASP A 75 -10.14 -3.80 6.48
N LYS A 76 -11.13 -3.09 6.99
CA LYS A 76 -10.91 -2.01 7.94
C LYS A 76 -10.21 -2.50 9.20
N ASP A 77 -10.49 -3.73 9.63
CA ASP A 77 -9.90 -4.29 10.84
C ASP A 77 -8.40 -4.61 10.67
N ASP A 78 -7.92 -4.70 9.42
CA ASP A 78 -6.51 -4.89 9.08
C ASP A 78 -5.71 -3.57 9.15
N LEU A 79 -6.38 -2.41 9.23
CA LEU A 79 -5.74 -1.07 9.30
C LEU A 79 -5.28 -0.70 10.72
N VAL A 80 -4.53 -1.59 11.35
CA VAL A 80 -3.94 -1.40 12.68
C VAL A 80 -2.41 -1.48 12.59
N SER A 81 -1.71 -0.53 13.20
CA SER A 81 -0.25 -0.35 13.01
C SER A 81 0.62 -1.50 13.51
N SER A 82 0.05 -2.45 14.26
CA SER A 82 0.79 -3.57 14.86
C SER A 82 0.59 -4.90 14.13
N MET A 83 -0.18 -4.93 13.05
CA MET A 83 -0.46 -6.17 12.32
C MET A 83 0.46 -6.30 11.11
N THR A 84 1.06 -7.48 10.95
CA THR A 84 1.77 -7.84 9.72
C THR A 84 0.73 -8.02 8.62
N LEU A 85 0.80 -7.20 7.58
CA LEU A 85 -0.11 -7.27 6.43
C LEU A 85 0.59 -7.92 5.26
N PHE A 86 -0.09 -8.87 4.63
CA PHE A 86 0.37 -9.48 3.38
C PHE A 86 -0.42 -8.92 2.20
N ASP A 87 0.17 -8.96 1.02
CA ASP A 87 -0.43 -8.52 -0.24
C ASP A 87 -1.81 -9.16 -0.53
N GLY A 88 -2.05 -10.38 -0.06
CA GLY A 88 -3.35 -11.05 -0.13
C GLY A 88 -4.49 -10.37 0.66
N ALA A 89 -4.19 -9.48 1.61
CA ALA A 89 -5.19 -8.67 2.31
C ALA A 89 -5.74 -7.52 1.44
N VAL A 90 -5.08 -7.26 0.31
CA VAL A 90 -5.36 -6.13 -0.57
C VAL A 90 -6.04 -6.60 -1.84
N SER A 91 -7.06 -5.86 -2.31
CA SER A 91 -7.75 -6.15 -3.57
C SER A 91 -7.99 -4.89 -4.40
N ASN A 92 -8.24 -5.05 -5.70
CA ASN A 92 -8.49 -3.95 -6.64
C ASN A 92 -7.40 -2.87 -6.67
N LEU A 93 -6.13 -3.27 -6.52
CA LEU A 93 -5.00 -2.36 -6.60
C LEU A 93 -4.95 -1.67 -7.96
N CYS A 94 -4.93 -0.35 -7.97
CA CYS A 94 -4.75 0.45 -9.18
C CYS A 94 -3.98 1.74 -8.90
N ALA A 95 -3.41 2.31 -9.97
CA ALA A 95 -2.77 3.61 -9.89
C ALA A 95 -3.83 4.70 -9.63
N HIS A 96 -3.59 5.54 -8.63
CA HIS A 96 -4.38 6.73 -8.40
C HIS A 96 -3.74 7.92 -9.13
N VAL A 97 -4.43 8.47 -10.12
CA VAL A 97 -4.00 9.69 -10.80
C VAL A 97 -4.40 10.88 -9.94
N ARG A 98 -3.43 11.67 -9.48
CA ARG A 98 -3.71 12.97 -8.89
C ARG A 98 -4.28 13.87 -9.99
N THR A 99 -5.60 13.99 -10.06
CA THR A 99 -6.21 15.01 -10.91
C THR A 99 -5.83 16.37 -10.32
N LYS A 100 -4.81 17.01 -10.91
CA LYS A 100 -4.63 18.45 -10.74
C LYS A 100 -5.83 19.11 -11.40
N PHE A 101 -6.87 19.42 -10.64
CA PHE A 101 -7.77 20.48 -11.05
C PHE A 101 -6.93 21.75 -11.01
N ALA A 102 -6.44 22.16 -12.18
CA ALA A 102 -5.93 23.50 -12.37
C ALA A 102 -7.07 24.46 -12.00
N GLU A 103 -6.78 25.35 -11.05
CA GLU A 103 -7.66 26.42 -10.61
C GLU A 103 -8.15 27.20 -11.85
N GLN A 104 -9.44 27.07 -12.17
CA GLN A 104 -10.14 28.09 -12.95
C GLN A 104 -10.38 29.30 -12.04
N LEU A 105 -9.50 30.29 -12.12
CA LEU A 105 -9.76 31.68 -11.77
C LEU A 105 -9.38 32.46 -13.04
N VAL A 106 -10.34 32.73 -13.93
CA VAL A 106 -11.05 34.02 -13.99
C VAL A 106 -10.08 35.20 -13.88
N GLU A 107 -9.35 35.48 -14.96
CA GLU A 107 -8.98 36.85 -15.30
C GLU A 107 -10.06 37.37 -16.25
N GLU A 108 -11.17 37.86 -15.67
CA GLU A 108 -11.88 38.98 -16.26
C GLU A 108 -11.08 40.23 -15.91
N SER A 109 -10.42 40.84 -16.90
CA SER A 109 -10.05 42.26 -16.94
C SER A 109 -9.75 42.66 -18.39
#